data_AF-A0A942GSA3-F1
#
_entry.id   AF-A0A942GSA3-F1
#
_cell.length_a   1.000
_cell.length_b   1.000
_cell.length_c   1.000
_cell.angle_alpha   90.00
_cell.angle_beta   90.00
_cell.angle_gamma   90.00
#
_symmetry.space_group_name_H-M   'P 1'
#
loop_
_entity.id
_entity.type
_entity.pdbx_description
1 polymer ?
#
loop_
_entity_poly.entity_id
_entity_poly.type
_entity_poly.pdbx_seq_one_letter_code
_entity_poly.pdbx_strand_id
1 'polypeptide(L)' 'MRQAVCSVCLIFLCFVAVLGLGLLACERGLQEVSGLVSYPGVLALNRAGEQTWLFTFADRQIVLDLTPLAQLWRRFTAQ' A
#
# COMPACT_ATOMS: atom_id res chain seq x y z
N MET A 1 -27.08 0.54 -20.56
CA MET A 1 -26.22 1.19 -19.55
C MET A 1 -25.82 0.26 -18.40
N ARG A 2 -26.74 -0.45 -17.70
CA ARG A 2 -26.38 -1.39 -16.60
C ARG A 2 -25.32 -2.44 -16.95
N GLN A 3 -25.38 -3.02 -18.15
CA GLN A 3 -24.46 -4.08 -18.58
C GLN A 3 -23.01 -3.58 -18.77
N ALA A 4 -22.84 -2.35 -19.27
CA ALA A 4 -21.52 -1.74 -19.41
C ALA A 4 -20.88 -1.45 -18.05
N VAL A 5 -21.67 -0.98 -17.08
CA VAL A 5 -21.20 -0.74 -15.70
C VAL A 5 -20.77 -2.05 -15.04
N CYS A 6 -21.56 -3.11 -15.15
CA CYS A 6 -21.19 -4.42 -14.63
C CYS A 6 -19.90 -4.96 -15.28
N SER A 7 -19.73 -4.79 -16.58
CA SER A 7 -18.51 -5.23 -17.29
C SER A 7 -17.27 -4.45 -16.82
N VAL A 8 -17.36 -3.14 -16.67
CA VAL A 8 -16.26 -2.30 -16.16
C VAL A 8 -15.91 -2.68 -14.72
N CYS A 9 -16.91 -2.91 -13.85
CA CYS A 9 -16.67 -3.36 -12.49
C CYS A 9 -15.97 -4.72 -12.45
N LEU A 10 -16.36 -5.68 -13.29
CA LEU A 10 -15.71 -6.99 -13.36
C LEU A 10 -14.26 -6.89 -13.84
N ILE A 11 -14.00 -6.08 -14.87
CA ILE A 11 -12.63 -5.85 -15.36
C ILE A 11 -11.78 -5.23 -14.26
N PHE A 12 -12.31 -4.23 -13.55
CA PHE A 12 -11.62 -3.60 -12.43
C PHE A 12 -11.32 -4.58 -11.30
N LEU A 13 -12.29 -5.42 -10.91
CA LEU A 13 -12.10 -6.45 -9.89
C LEU A 13 -11.06 -7.49 -10.32
N CYS A 14 -11.10 -7.95 -11.57
CA CYS A 14 -10.07 -8.86 -12.09
C CYS A 14 -8.68 -8.22 -12.07
N PHE A 15 -8.57 -6.94 -12.45
CA PHE A 15 -7.31 -6.23 -12.42
C PHE A 15 -6.75 -6.12 -10.99
N VAL A 16 -7.59 -5.75 -10.02
CA VAL A 16 -7.20 -5.70 -8.60
C VAL A 16 -6.79 -7.08 -8.08
N ALA A 17 -7.50 -8.14 -8.47
CA ALA A 17 -7.17 -9.51 -8.07
C ALA A 17 -5.81 -9.96 -8.64
N VAL A 18 -5.55 -9.70 -9.93
CA VAL A 18 -4.26 -10.03 -10.57
C VAL A 18 -3.11 -9.25 -9.93
N LEU A 19 -3.31 -7.96 -9.65
CA LEU A 19 -2.33 -7.16 -8.91
C LEU A 19 -2.06 -7.75 -7.53
N GLY A 20 -3.10 -8.09 -6.77
CA GLY A 20 -2.96 -8.69 -5.44
C GLY A 20 -2.17 -10.00 -5.46
N LEU A 21 -2.47 -10.88 -6.43
CA LEU A 21 -1.72 -12.13 -6.62
C LEU A 21 -0.26 -11.88 -7.02
N GLY A 22 0.00 -10.91 -7.90
CA GLY A 22 1.35 -10.53 -8.30
C GLY A 22 2.17 -9.98 -7.13
N LEU A 23 1.58 -9.12 -6.30
CA LEU A 23 2.20 -8.60 -5.08
C LEU A 23 2.54 -9.72 -4.10
N LEU A 24 1.64 -10.68 -3.91
CA LEU A 24 1.86 -11.82 -3.03
C LEU A 24 2.99 -12.74 -3.54
N ALA A 25 3.06 -12.96 -4.86
CA ALA A 25 4.16 -13.70 -5.47
C ALA A 25 5.51 -12.98 -5.31
N CYS A 26 5.54 -11.66 -5.52
CA CYS A 26 6.72 -10.84 -5.27
C CYS A 26 7.14 -10.87 -3.79
N GLU A 27 6.18 -10.80 -2.88
CA GLU A 27 6.43 -10.86 -1.43
C GLU A 27 7.10 -12.18 -1.03
N ARG A 28 6.55 -13.30 -1.51
CA ARG A 28 7.14 -14.62 -1.28
C ARG A 28 8.52 -14.78 -1.89
N GLY A 29 8.72 -14.29 -3.12
CA GLY A 29 10.05 -14.29 -3.73
C GLY A 29 11.05 -13.45 -2.96
N LEU A 30 10.63 -12.29 -2.46
CA LEU A 30 11.50 -11.42 -1.64
C LEU A 30 11.84 -12.08 -0.29
N GLN A 31 10.86 -12.74 0.34
CA GLN A 31 11.05 -13.53 1.56
C GLN A 31 12.02 -14.69 1.36
N GLU A 32 11.89 -15.42 0.25
CA GLU A 32 12.79 -16.53 -0.10
C GLU A 32 14.23 -16.05 -0.29
N VAL A 33 14.44 -14.94 -1.01
CA VAL A 33 15.77 -14.36 -1.22
C VAL A 33 16.36 -13.76 0.07
N SER A 34 15.51 -13.23 0.96
CA SER A 34 15.95 -12.61 2.21
C SER A 34 16.07 -13.57 3.40
N GLY A 35 15.63 -14.83 3.25
CA GLY A 35 15.62 -15.82 4.33
C GLY A 35 14.61 -15.49 5.45
N LEU A 36 13.67 -14.57 5.21
CA LEU A 36 12.65 -14.15 6.17
C LEU A 36 11.39 -15.00 5.97
N VAL A 37 11.02 -15.80 6.97
CA VAL A 37 9.76 -16.55 6.98
C VAL A 37 8.73 -15.75 7.76
N SER A 38 8.03 -14.84 7.08
CA SER A 38 6.91 -14.09 7.65
C SER A 38 5.63 -14.41 6.87
N TYR A 39 4.47 -14.30 7.52
CA TYR A 39 3.19 -14.54 6.85
C TYR A 39 3.02 -13.47 5.75
N PRO A 40 2.78 -13.83 4.48
CA PRO A 40 2.68 -12.86 3.40
C PRO A 40 1.51 -11.92 3.68
N GLY A 41 1.84 -10.70 4.07
CA GLY A 41 0.91 -9.64 4.39
C GLY A 41 0.82 -8.77 3.16
N VAL A 42 -0.14 -9.08 2.28
CA VAL A 42 -0.48 -8.28 1.10
C VAL A 42 -0.47 -6.81 1.51
N LEU A 43 0.56 -6.09 1.07
CA LEU A 43 0.80 -4.65 1.22
C LEU A 43 -0.15 -3.96 2.23
N ALA A 44 0.31 -3.85 3.47
CA ALA A 44 -0.49 -3.26 4.53
C ALA A 44 -0.12 -1.78 4.71
N LEU A 45 -1.13 -0.92 4.67
CA LEU A 45 -0.99 0.48 5.05
C LEU A 45 -1.72 0.70 6.37
N ASN A 46 -0.96 0.98 7.43
CA ASN A 46 -1.48 1.25 8.76
C ASN A 46 -1.20 2.69 9.16
N ARG A 47 -2.14 3.32 9.85
CA ARG A 47 -1.91 4.61 10.49
C ARG A 47 -1.28 4.36 11.86
N ALA A 48 -0.02 4.75 12.02
CA ALA A 48 0.75 4.56 13.26
C ALA A 48 0.68 5.80 14.19
N GLY A 49 0.07 6.89 13.74
CA GLY A 49 -0.14 8.11 14.52
C GLY A 49 -0.91 9.18 13.74
N GLU A 50 -1.06 10.35 14.35
CA GLU A 50 -1.75 11.50 13.73
C GLU A 50 -1.19 11.85 12.35
N GLN A 51 0.14 11.81 12.20
CA GLN A 51 0.88 12.17 10.97
C GLN A 51 1.82 11.06 10.48
N THR A 52 1.69 9.86 11.02
CA THR A 52 2.59 8.75 10.72
C THR A 52 1.84 7.62 10.05
N TRP A 53 2.30 7.24 8.87
CA TRP A 53 1.83 6.07 8.13
C TRP A 53 2.92 5.02 8.11
N LEU A 54 2.51 3.76 8.29
CA LEU A 54 3.39 2.61 8.28
C LEU A 54 2.98 1.73 7.12
N PHE A 55 3.90 1.59 6.17
CA PHE A 55 3.75 0.76 5.00
C PHE A 55 4.52 -0.52 5.22
N THR A 56 3.83 -1.65 5.30
CA THR A 56 4.45 -2.97 5.47
C THR A 56 4.36 -3.77 4.18
N PHE A 57 5.49 -4.30 3.73
CA PHE A 57 5.57 -5.23 2.60
C PHE A 57 6.72 -6.21 2.81
N ALA A 58 6.47 -7.51 2.71
CA ALA A 58 7.49 -8.55 2.87
C ALA A 58 8.28 -8.43 4.19
N ASP A 59 7.55 -8.19 5.29
CA ASP A 59 8.12 -7.93 6.63
C ASP A 59 8.98 -6.66 6.75
N ARG A 60 9.09 -5.88 5.66
CA ARG A 60 9.76 -4.58 5.67
C ARG A 60 8.76 -3.48 5.96
N GLN A 61 9.12 -2.59 6.85
CA GLN A 61 8.29 -1.45 7.23
C GLN A 61 8.96 -0.16 6.75
N ILE A 62 8.20 0.65 6.02
CA ILE A 62 8.57 2.01 5.66
C ILE A 62 7.66 2.93 6.44
N VAL A 63 8.27 3.76 7.29
CA VAL A 63 7.55 4.78 8.05
C VAL A 63 7.52 6.07 7.23
N LEU A 64 6.33 6.52 6.86
CA LEU A 64 6.10 7.84 6.30
C LEU A 64 5.69 8.80 7.42
N ASP A 65 6.57 9.74 7.74
CA ASP A 65 6.28 10.86 8.62
C ASP A 65 5.86 12.08 7.79
N LEU A 66 4.62 12.54 7.99
CA LEU A 66 4.03 13.69 7.32
C LEU A 66 4.24 15.00 8.11
N THR A 67 4.87 14.95 9.30
CA THR A 67 5.23 16.13 10.09
C THR A 67 5.97 17.21 9.30
N PRO A 68 7.02 16.90 8.51
CA PRO A 68 7.71 17.93 7.72
C PRO A 68 6.80 18.60 6.68
N LEU A 69 5.87 17.86 6.08
CA LEU A 69 4.90 18.41 5.14
C LEU A 69 3.88 19.33 5.83
N ALA A 70 3.39 18.93 7.01
CA ALA A 70 2.48 19.75 7.80
C ALA A 70 3.15 21.04 8.34
N GLN A 71 4.45 21.01 8.60
CA GLN A 71 5.23 22.21 8.94
C GLN A 71 5.45 23.12 7.73
N LEU A 72 5.75 22.54 6.56
CA LEU A 72 5.90 23.28 5.31
C LEU A 72 4.61 24.03 4.95
N TRP A 73 3.46 23.34 5.03
CA TRP A 73 2.16 23.95 4.74
C TRP A 73 1.85 25.14 5.65
N ARG A 74 2.12 25.00 6.96
CA ARG A 74 1.95 26.10 7.93
C ARG A 74 2.81 27.33 7.62
N ARG A 75 4.00 27.15 7.03
CA ARG A 75 4.84 28.28 6.59
C ARG A 75 4.24 29.01 5.39
N PHE A 76 3.56 28.30 4.50
CA PHE A 76 2.92 28.91 3.32
C PHE A 76 1.58 29.60 3.65
N THR A 77 0.83 29.11 4.65
CA THR A 77 -0.46 29.70 5.04
C THR A 77 -0.35 30.81 6.10
N ALA A 78 0.86 31.05 6.63
CA ALA A 78 1.13 32.11 7.61
C ALA A 78 1.65 33.41 6.96
N GLN A 79 1.72 33.47 5.63
CA GLN A 79 1.87 34.70 4.83
C GLN A 79 0.51 35.17 4.32
#